data_AF-A0A9W4UCM7-F1
#
_entry.id   AF-A0A9W4UCM7-F1
#
_cell.length_a   1.000
_cell.length_b   1.000
_cell.length_c   1.000
_cell.angle_alpha   90.00
_cell.angle_beta   90.00
_cell.angle_gamma   90.00
#
_symmetry.space_group_name_H-M   'P 1'
#
loop_
_entity.id
_entity.type
_entity.pdbx_description
1 polymer ?
#
loop_
_entity_poly.entity_id
_entity_poly.type
_entity_poly.pdbx_seq_one_letter_code
_entity_poly.pdbx_strand_id
1 'polypeptide(L)'
;MAINWVLPVRGVQFALSATVLGMMAYVASWWSSHWRQMSPVEVNFMIFSPIWSILALAALIVVPMKFPSMAEQTGPKIGLFVLELVTSLYWFGGFVALAVFLNDRICFGTVCSIAKAGTAISAINWAAWAATLVATVIRVFFNKGASMSKAPGAPKVEMHQGV
;
A
#
# COMPACT_ATOMS: atom_id res chain seq x y z
N MET A 1 -5.42 24.62 4.89
CA MET A 1 -5.17 23.43 4.04
C MET A 1 -3.93 22.74 4.56
N ALA A 2 -4.09 21.71 5.41
CA ALA A 2 -2.94 20.96 5.91
C ALA A 2 -2.27 20.28 4.72
N ILE A 3 -0.94 20.37 4.61
CA ILE A 3 -0.18 19.55 3.68
C ILE A 3 -0.59 18.10 3.92
N ASN A 4 -1.23 17.47 2.92
CA ASN A 4 -1.60 16.07 2.97
C ASN A 4 -0.31 15.26 2.87
N TRP A 5 0.36 15.00 4.01
CA TRP A 5 1.55 14.16 4.14
C TRP A 5 1.45 12.82 3.38
N VAL A 6 0.23 12.35 3.14
CA VAL A 6 -0.05 11.16 2.35
C VAL A 6 0.44 11.27 0.90
N LEU A 7 0.33 12.44 0.25
CA LEU A 7 0.67 12.62 -1.16
C LEU A 7 2.17 12.40 -1.46
N PRO A 8 3.13 13.01 -0.72
CA PRO A 8 4.54 12.70 -0.93
C PRO A 8 4.87 11.22 -0.62
N VAL A 9 4.21 10.62 0.38
CA VAL A 9 4.39 9.19 0.68
C VAL A 9 3.88 8.31 -0.47
N ARG A 10 2.78 8.66 -1.14
CA ARG A 10 2.33 7.97 -2.36
C ARG A 10 3.37 8.10 -3.49
N GLY A 11 4.00 9.26 -3.63
CA GLY A 11 5.09 9.46 -4.59
C GLY A 11 6.27 8.54 -4.31
N VAL A 12 6.66 8.39 -3.04
CA VAL A 12 7.70 7.45 -2.61
C VAL A 12 7.29 6.00 -2.90
N GLN A 13 6.05 5.61 -2.55
CA GLN A 13 5.53 4.26 -2.84
C GLN A 13 5.56 3.94 -4.34
N PHE A 14 5.22 4.90 -5.19
CA PHE A 14 5.29 4.75 -6.64
C PHE A 14 6.74 4.57 -7.12
N ALA A 15 7.66 5.44 -6.69
CA ALA A 15 9.06 5.40 -7.10
C ALA A 15 9.74 4.10 -6.69
N LEU A 16 9.51 3.65 -5.45
CA LEU A 16 10.03 2.38 -4.96
C LEU A 16 9.43 1.19 -5.74
N SER A 17 8.12 1.22 -6.02
CA SER A 17 7.46 0.17 -6.81
C SER A 17 8.03 0.08 -8.23
N ALA A 18 8.22 1.22 -8.90
CA ALA A 18 8.81 1.27 -10.24
C ALA A 18 10.27 0.77 -10.25
N THR A 19 11.05 1.12 -9.22
CA THR A 19 12.43 0.65 -9.06
C THR A 19 12.48 -0.86 -8.91
N VAL A 20 11.65 -1.43 -8.03
CA VAL A 20 11.57 -2.88 -7.83
C VAL A 20 11.10 -3.59 -9.10
N LEU A 21 10.11 -3.05 -9.80
CA LEU A 21 9.66 -3.60 -11.08
C LEU A 21 10.81 -3.72 -12.09
N GLY A 22 11.62 -2.66 -12.24
CA GLY A 22 12.78 -2.66 -13.11
C GLY A 22 13.84 -3.69 -12.69
N MET A 23 14.15 -3.76 -11.39
CA MET A 23 15.12 -4.72 -10.85
C MET A 23 14.65 -6.17 -11.06
N MET A 24 13.39 -6.48 -10.77
CA MET A 24 12.86 -7.84 -10.91
C MET A 24 12.68 -8.25 -12.38
N ALA A 25 12.31 -7.32 -13.26
CA ALA A 25 12.29 -7.56 -14.70
C ALA A 25 13.69 -7.88 -15.24
N TYR A 26 14.72 -7.18 -14.75
CA TYR A 26 16.11 -7.52 -15.06
C TYR A 26 16.49 -8.93 -14.58
N VAL A 27 16.19 -9.27 -13.31
CA VAL A 27 16.46 -10.61 -12.77
C VAL A 27 15.73 -11.70 -13.56
N ALA A 28 14.47 -11.47 -13.94
CA ALA A 28 13.70 -12.41 -14.74
C ALA A 28 14.26 -12.59 -16.15
N SER A 29 14.63 -11.50 -16.84
CA SER A 29 15.23 -11.57 -18.18
C SER A 29 16.61 -12.24 -18.17
N TRP A 30 17.39 -12.07 -17.09
CA TRP A 30 18.64 -12.80 -16.92
C TRP A 30 18.41 -14.31 -16.82
N TRP A 31 17.36 -14.76 -16.12
CA TRP A 31 17.01 -16.18 -16.04
C TRP A 31 16.67 -16.77 -17.41
N SER A 32 15.90 -16.03 -18.21
CA SER A 32 15.55 -16.45 -19.57
C SER A 32 16.74 -16.46 -20.52
N SER A 33 17.73 -15.59 -20.34
CA SER A 33 18.88 -15.49 -21.25
C SER A 33 20.02 -16.43 -20.87
N HIS A 34 20.38 -16.48 -19.59
CA HIS A 34 21.51 -17.25 -19.10
C HIS A 34 21.17 -18.73 -18.90
N TRP A 35 20.04 -19.01 -18.25
CA TRP A 35 19.61 -20.38 -17.96
C TRP A 35 18.67 -20.95 -19.02
N ARG A 36 18.06 -20.10 -19.86
CA ARG A 36 17.00 -20.50 -20.81
C ARG A 36 15.85 -21.22 -20.12
N GLN A 37 15.50 -20.74 -18.93
CA GLN A 37 14.45 -21.30 -18.08
C GLN A 37 13.57 -20.18 -17.52
N MET A 38 12.43 -20.55 -16.94
CA MET A 38 11.49 -19.62 -16.33
C MET A 38 11.98 -19.14 -14.97
N SER A 39 11.92 -17.82 -14.73
CA SER A 39 12.31 -17.22 -13.45
C SER A 39 11.57 -17.82 -12.25
N PRO A 40 12.20 -17.82 -11.05
CA PRO A 40 11.58 -18.27 -9.81
C PRO A 40 10.28 -17.53 -9.51
N VAL A 41 9.36 -18.23 -8.83
CA VAL A 41 8.00 -17.71 -8.54
C VAL A 41 8.04 -16.47 -7.66
N GLU A 42 9.04 -16.34 -6.78
CA GLU A 42 9.27 -15.22 -5.89
C GLU A 42 9.61 -13.95 -6.67
N VAL A 43 10.43 -14.07 -7.72
CA VAL A 43 10.78 -12.96 -8.62
C VAL A 43 9.55 -12.54 -9.42
N ASN A 44 8.78 -13.50 -9.94
CA ASN A 44 7.56 -13.22 -10.71
C ASN A 44 6.48 -12.56 -9.84
N PHE A 45 6.35 -12.99 -8.58
CA PHE A 45 5.47 -12.33 -7.62
C PHE A 45 5.91 -10.90 -7.33
N MET A 46 7.23 -10.65 -7.26
CA MET A 46 7.76 -9.28 -7.13
C MET A 46 7.74 -8.45 -8.42
N ILE A 47 7.36 -9.01 -9.57
CA ILE A 47 6.94 -8.26 -10.75
C ILE A 47 5.46 -7.91 -10.67
N PHE A 48 4.62 -8.85 -10.22
CA PHE A 48 3.19 -8.63 -10.03
C PHE A 48 2.89 -7.55 -8.99
N SER A 49 3.51 -7.63 -7.81
CA SER A 49 3.26 -6.73 -6.68
C SER A 49 3.40 -5.23 -7.02
N PRO A 50 4.46 -4.75 -7.70
CA PRO A 50 4.55 -3.35 -8.11
C PRO A 50 3.53 -2.96 -9.17
N ILE A 51 3.16 -3.84 -10.11
CA ILE A 51 2.10 -3.55 -11.10
C ILE A 51 0.75 -3.36 -10.39
N TRP A 52 0.42 -4.29 -9.49
CA TRP A 52 -0.77 -4.17 -8.64
C TRP A 52 -0.74 -2.88 -7.83
N SER A 53 0.41 -2.54 -7.25
CA SER A 53 0.57 -1.34 -6.42
C SER A 53 0.38 -0.05 -7.22
N ILE A 54 0.85 0.01 -8.46
CA ILE A 54 0.63 1.17 -9.33
C ILE A 54 -0.87 1.36 -9.62
N LEU A 55 -1.60 0.27 -9.89
CA LEU A 55 -3.05 0.30 -10.06
C LEU A 55 -3.76 0.72 -8.76
N ALA A 56 -3.33 0.17 -7.63
CA ALA A 56 -3.87 0.52 -6.32
C ALA A 56 -3.65 2.00 -5.99
N LEU A 57 -2.46 2.53 -6.28
CA LEU A 57 -2.13 3.95 -6.11
C LEU A 57 -3.02 4.85 -6.98
N ALA A 58 -3.26 4.46 -8.24
CA ALA A 58 -4.17 5.20 -9.10
C ALA A 58 -5.57 5.29 -8.49
N ALA A 59 -6.11 4.18 -7.97
CA ALA A 59 -7.40 4.19 -7.27
C ALA A 59 -7.38 5.04 -5.99
N LEU A 60 -6.33 4.91 -5.16
CA LEU A 60 -6.17 5.64 -3.91
C LEU A 60 -6.00 7.15 -4.09
N ILE A 61 -5.56 7.61 -5.26
CA ILE A 61 -5.40 9.03 -5.60
C ILE A 61 -6.66 9.57 -6.29
N VAL A 62 -7.16 8.86 -7.32
CA VAL A 62 -8.27 9.33 -8.16
C VAL A 62 -9.57 9.41 -7.37
N VAL A 63 -9.88 8.43 -6.53
CA VAL A 63 -11.14 8.39 -5.75
C VAL A 63 -11.30 9.61 -4.84
N PRO A 64 -10.35 9.92 -3.92
CA PRO A 64 -10.49 11.09 -3.06
C PRO A 64 -10.37 12.41 -3.81
N MET A 65 -9.68 12.45 -4.96
CA MET A 65 -9.57 13.66 -5.77
C MET A 65 -10.84 13.99 -6.56
N LYS A 66 -11.47 13.00 -7.18
CA LYS A 66 -12.63 13.21 -8.07
C LYS A 66 -13.96 13.11 -7.33
N PHE A 67 -14.02 12.30 -6.28
CA PHE A 67 -15.26 12.00 -5.57
C PHE A 67 -15.10 12.11 -4.05
N PRO A 68 -14.76 13.31 -3.52
CA PRO A 68 -14.52 13.48 -2.08
C PRO A 68 -15.74 13.09 -1.23
N SER A 69 -16.96 13.45 -1.65
CA SER A 69 -18.19 13.10 -0.94
C SER A 69 -18.51 11.60 -0.94
N MET A 70 -18.02 10.85 -1.93
CA MET A 70 -18.17 9.38 -1.99
C MET A 70 -17.07 8.71 -1.17
N ALA A 71 -15.86 9.26 -1.15
CA ALA A 71 -14.74 8.74 -0.35
C ALA A 71 -15.04 8.75 1.16
N GLU A 72 -15.91 9.66 1.63
CA GLU A 72 -16.35 9.70 3.02
C GLU A 72 -17.44 8.67 3.36
N GLN A 73 -18.11 8.09 2.36
CA GLN A 73 -19.11 7.06 2.59
C GLN A 73 -18.46 5.78 3.13
N THR A 74 -19.16 5.10 4.04
CA THR A 74 -18.64 3.91 4.75
C THR A 74 -18.17 2.82 3.80
N GLY A 75 -18.88 2.57 2.68
CA GLY A 75 -18.52 1.53 1.70
C GLY A 75 -17.18 1.81 1.01
N PRO A 76 -17.05 2.90 0.22
CA PRO A 76 -15.80 3.27 -0.45
C PRO A 76 -14.62 3.41 0.51
N LYS A 77 -14.86 3.94 1.72
CA LYS A 77 -13.82 4.07 2.76
C LYS A 77 -13.25 2.71 3.18
N ILE A 78 -14.10 1.70 3.39
CA ILE A 78 -13.65 0.33 3.70
C ILE A 78 -12.95 -0.28 2.48
N GLY A 79 -13.45 -0.05 1.26
CA GLY A 79 -12.82 -0.54 0.04
C GLY A 79 -11.38 -0.03 -0.15
N LEU A 80 -11.15 1.27 0.06
CA LEU A 80 -9.81 1.86 -0.01
C LEU A 80 -8.88 1.33 1.10
N PHE A 81 -9.41 1.12 2.31
CA PHE A 81 -8.67 0.49 3.40
C PHE A 81 -8.25 -0.95 3.07
N VAL A 82 -9.17 -1.76 2.53
CA VAL A 82 -8.88 -3.14 2.12
C VAL A 82 -7.84 -3.17 1.00
N LEU A 83 -7.95 -2.28 0.02
CA LEU A 83 -6.96 -2.16 -1.05
C LEU A 83 -5.56 -1.87 -0.50
N GLU A 84 -5.46 -0.95 0.46
CA GLU A 84 -4.20 -0.59 1.13
C GLU A 84 -3.65 -1.75 1.98
N LEU A 85 -4.51 -2.47 2.70
CA LEU A 85 -4.16 -3.65 3.48
C LEU A 85 -3.61 -4.77 2.60
N VAL A 86 -4.33 -5.14 1.55
CA VAL A 86 -3.92 -6.20 0.61
C VAL A 86 -2.58 -5.84 -0.05
N THR A 87 -2.41 -4.59 -0.46
CA THR A 87 -1.16 -4.13 -1.06
C THR A 87 0.00 -4.23 -0.06
N SER A 88 -0.20 -3.81 1.19
CA SER A 88 0.81 -3.98 2.24
C SER A 88 1.18 -5.46 2.46
N LEU A 89 0.21 -6.36 2.46
CA LEU A 89 0.45 -7.81 2.61
C LEU A 89 1.22 -8.40 1.43
N TYR A 90 0.95 -7.95 0.20
CA TYR A 90 1.72 -8.39 -0.98
C TYR A 90 3.18 -7.98 -0.89
N TRP A 91 3.47 -6.75 -0.46
CA TRP A 91 4.85 -6.34 -0.24
C TRP A 91 5.51 -7.14 0.88
N PHE A 92 4.81 -7.35 2.01
CA PHE A 92 5.31 -8.13 3.14
C PHE A 92 5.68 -9.55 2.74
N GLY A 93 4.73 -10.29 2.17
CA GLY A 93 4.95 -11.67 1.75
C GLY A 93 6.01 -11.77 0.64
N GLY A 94 6.01 -10.82 -0.29
CA GLY A 94 6.92 -10.83 -1.43
C GLY A 94 8.38 -10.62 -1.06
N PHE A 95 8.69 -9.63 -0.22
CA PHE A 95 10.09 -9.41 0.18
C PHE A 95 10.61 -10.54 1.07
N VAL A 96 9.76 -11.12 1.95
CA VAL A 96 10.16 -12.24 2.81
C VAL A 96 10.42 -13.49 1.97
N ALA A 97 9.52 -13.82 1.03
CA ALA A 97 9.71 -14.97 0.14
C ALA A 97 10.99 -14.83 -0.69
N LEU A 98 11.25 -13.63 -1.25
CA LEU A 98 12.46 -13.37 -2.01
C LEU A 98 13.72 -13.44 -1.11
N ALA A 99 13.66 -12.95 0.14
CA ALA A 99 14.77 -13.05 1.08
C ALA A 99 15.13 -14.50 1.42
N VAL A 100 14.13 -15.35 1.68
CA VAL A 100 14.33 -16.79 1.96
C VAL A 100 14.92 -17.48 0.73
N PHE A 101 14.37 -17.23 -0.47
CA PHE A 101 14.89 -17.80 -1.71
C PHE A 101 16.36 -17.43 -1.96
N LEU A 102 16.77 -16.19 -1.64
CA LEU A 102 18.15 -15.76 -1.77
C LEU A 102 19.09 -16.32 -0.69
N ASN A 103 18.57 -16.61 0.51
CA ASN A 103 19.37 -17.17 1.60
C ASN A 103 19.69 -18.65 1.38
N ASP A 104 18.75 -19.41 0.82
CA ASP A 104 18.91 -20.85 0.60
C ASP A 104 19.85 -21.20 -0.57
N ARG A 105 20.42 -20.20 -1.26
CA ARG A 105 21.28 -20.42 -2.43
C ARG A 105 22.55 -19.61 -2.42
N ILE A 106 23.60 -20.24 -2.93
CA ILE A 106 24.86 -19.58 -3.24
C ILE A 106 24.62 -18.65 -4.43
N CYS A 107 24.61 -17.34 -4.17
CA CYS A 107 24.19 -16.31 -5.10
C CYS A 107 25.33 -15.31 -5.28
N PHE A 108 25.91 -15.27 -6.48
CA PHE A 108 27.05 -14.42 -6.84
C PHE A 108 26.81 -13.64 -8.14
N GLY A 109 27.56 -12.55 -8.33
CA GLY A 109 27.49 -11.70 -9.51
C GLY A 109 26.43 -10.61 -9.44
N THR A 110 26.37 -9.79 -10.49
CA THR A 110 25.57 -8.55 -10.56
C THR A 110 24.07 -8.82 -10.35
N VAL A 111 23.54 -9.90 -10.91
CA VAL A 111 22.12 -10.28 -10.79
C VAL A 111 21.75 -10.56 -9.33
N CYS A 112 22.66 -11.21 -8.60
CA CYS A 112 22.48 -11.45 -7.18
C CYS A 112 22.44 -10.14 -6.37
N SER A 113 23.38 -9.24 -6.64
CA SER A 113 23.42 -7.93 -5.99
C SER A 113 22.14 -7.13 -6.26
N ILE A 114 21.63 -7.19 -7.50
CA ILE A 114 20.37 -6.56 -7.89
C ILE A 114 19.18 -7.22 -7.20
N ALA A 115 19.14 -8.55 -7.10
CA ALA A 115 18.07 -9.25 -6.39
C ALA A 115 18.08 -8.94 -4.87
N LYS A 116 19.25 -8.87 -4.24
CA LYS A 116 19.42 -8.45 -2.83
C LYS A 116 18.97 -7.01 -2.63
N ALA A 117 19.40 -6.09 -3.51
CA ALA A 117 18.96 -4.69 -3.47
C ALA A 117 17.45 -4.57 -3.65
N GLY A 118 16.88 -5.28 -4.63
CA GLY A 118 15.43 -5.33 -4.85
C GLY A 118 14.65 -5.86 -3.65
N THR A 119 15.19 -6.86 -2.94
CA THR A 119 14.62 -7.38 -1.69
C THR A 119 14.59 -6.30 -0.61
N ALA A 120 15.72 -5.61 -0.39
CA ALA A 120 15.82 -4.54 0.61
C ALA A 120 14.89 -3.36 0.29
N ILE A 121 14.85 -2.93 -0.97
CA ILE A 121 13.95 -1.85 -1.43
C ILE A 121 12.48 -2.27 -1.27
N SER A 122 12.15 -3.55 -1.50
CA SER A 122 10.81 -4.08 -1.27
C SER A 122 10.40 -4.02 0.20
N ALA A 123 11.33 -4.29 1.13
CA ALA A 123 11.09 -4.15 2.57
C ALA A 123 10.87 -2.67 2.97
N ILE A 124 11.63 -1.74 2.39
CA ILE A 124 11.43 -0.30 2.59
C ILE A 124 10.06 0.14 2.05
N ASN A 125 9.68 -0.34 0.88
CA ASN A 125 8.39 -0.03 0.29
C ASN A 125 7.24 -0.60 1.13
N TRP A 126 7.40 -1.82 1.66
CA TRP A 126 6.47 -2.37 2.64
C TRP A 126 6.28 -1.44 3.84
N ALA A 127 7.37 -0.91 4.41
CA ALA A 127 7.28 0.02 5.54
C ALA A 127 6.50 1.30 5.17
N ALA A 128 6.67 1.83 3.96
CA ALA A 128 5.88 2.97 3.48
C ALA A 128 4.37 2.62 3.36
N TRP A 129 4.04 1.43 2.83
CA TRP A 129 2.67 0.93 2.80
C TRP A 129 2.09 0.68 4.19
N ALA A 130 2.87 0.11 5.11
CA ALA A 130 2.45 -0.11 6.49
C ALA A 130 2.19 1.22 7.23
N ALA A 131 3.05 2.23 7.05
CA ALA A 131 2.86 3.54 7.68
C ALA A 131 1.56 4.22 7.21
N THR A 132 1.27 4.16 5.91
CA THR A 132 0.01 4.71 5.36
C THR A 132 -1.22 3.90 5.80
N LEU A 133 -1.12 2.58 5.83
CA LEU A 133 -2.16 1.71 6.37
C LEU A 133 -2.49 2.02 7.83
N VAL A 134 -1.47 2.14 8.70
CA VAL A 134 -1.66 2.49 10.12
C VAL A 134 -2.33 3.84 10.26
N ALA A 135 -1.92 4.84 9.47
CA ALA A 135 -2.57 6.14 9.45
C ALA A 135 -4.05 6.04 9.03
N THR A 136 -4.37 5.22 8.03
CA THR A 136 -5.74 4.95 7.59
C THR A 136 -6.55 4.26 8.69
N VAL A 137 -6.00 3.25 9.38
CA VAL A 137 -6.64 2.58 10.53
C VAL A 137 -7.00 3.59 11.61
N ILE A 138 -6.06 4.46 11.98
CA ILE A 138 -6.29 5.46 13.04
C ILE A 138 -7.42 6.41 12.67
N ARG A 139 -7.45 6.89 11.42
CA ARG A 139 -8.51 7.79 10.94
C ARG A 139 -9.87 7.12 10.81
N VAL A 140 -9.90 5.83 10.49
CA VAL A 140 -11.16 5.08 10.29
C VAL A 140 -11.77 4.67 11.62
N PHE A 141 -10.96 4.13 12.54
CA PHE A 141 -11.42 3.48 13.76
C PHE A 141 -11.28 4.35 15.00
N PHE A 142 -10.15 5.03 15.21
CA PHE A 142 -9.91 5.78 16.45
C PHE A 142 -10.51 7.20 16.44
N ASN A 143 -10.50 7.90 15.29
CA ASN A 143 -11.11 9.24 15.21
C ASN A 143 -12.65 9.26 15.26
N LYS A 144 -13.33 8.11 15.08
CA LYS A 144 -14.80 8.03 15.24
C LYS A 144 -15.25 8.13 16.70
N GLY A 145 -14.38 7.83 17.67
CA GLY A 145 -14.69 7.92 19.10
C GLY A 145 -14.99 9.34 19.59
N ALA A 146 -14.45 10.37 18.93
CA ALA A 146 -14.70 11.77 19.29
C ALA A 146 -16.07 12.30 18.81
N SER A 147 -16.71 11.64 17.83
CA SER A 147 -18.02 12.06 17.29
C SER A 147 -19.20 11.38 17.97
N MET A 148 -18.99 10.30 18.74
CA MET A 148 -20.06 9.57 19.42
C MET A 148 -20.47 10.20 20.77
N SER A 149 -19.86 11.33 21.15
CA SER A 149 -20.26 12.09 22.34
C SER A 149 -21.35 13.15 22.08
N LYS A 150 -21.91 13.20 20.86
CA LYS A 150 -23.09 14.02 20.53
C LYS A 150 -24.23 13.11 20.07
N ALA A 151 -24.90 12.48 21.03
CA ALA A 151 -26.22 11.92 20.79
C ALA A 151 -27.21 13.07 20.50
N PRO A 152 -27.91 13.08 19.36
CA PRO A 152 -28.96 14.03 19.06
C PRO A 152 -30.27 13.50 19.65
N GLY A 153 -30.73 14.06 20.77
CA GLY A 153 -31.99 13.59 21.37
C GLY A 153 -32.30 14.13 22.76
N ALA A 154 -32.17 15.44 22.97
CA ALA A 154 -32.96 16.09 24.02
C ALA A 154 -34.12 16.82 23.31
N PRO A 155 -35.38 16.39 23.45
CA PRO A 155 -36.50 17.15 22.93
C PRO A 155 -36.50 18.51 23.62
N LYS A 156 -36.34 19.57 22.81
CA LYS A 156 -36.49 20.95 23.26
C LYS A 156 -37.96 21.14 23.60
N VAL A 157 -38.30 20.97 24.88
CA VAL A 157 -39.64 21.24 25.40
C VAL A 157 -39.88 22.75 25.22
N GLU A 158 -40.76 23.09 24.28
CA GLU A 158 -41.27 24.44 24.13
C GLU A 158 -42.07 24.79 25.38
N MET A 159 -41.51 25.67 26.21
CA MET A 159 -42.29 26.31 27.27
C MET A 159 -42.96 27.54 26.65
N HIS A 160 -44.14 27.30 26.07
CA HIS A 160 -45.09 28.34 25.74
C HIS A 160 -45.52 28.98 27.06
N GLN A 161 -44.87 30.08 27.43
CA GLN A 161 -45.27 30.84 28.62
C GLN A 161 -46.52 31.63 28.26
N GLY A 162 -47.67 31.11 28.69
CA GLY A 162 -48.93 31.81 28.67
C GLY A 162 -49.01 32.83 29.82
N VAL A 163 -49.83 33.83 29.54
CA VAL A 163 -50.30 35.00 30.34
C VAL A 163 -49.31 36.13 30.57
#